data_AF-A0A177NEM8-F1
#
_entry.id   AF-A0A177NEM8-F1
#
_cell.length_a   1.000
_cell.length_b   1.000
_cell.length_c   1.000
_cell.angle_alpha   90.00
_cell.angle_beta   90.00
_cell.angle_gamma   90.00
#
_symmetry.space_group_name_H-M   'P 1'
#
loop_
_entity.id
_entity.type
_entity.pdbx_description
1 polymer ?
#
loop_
_entity_poly.entity_id
_entity_poly.type
_entity_poly.pdbx_seq_one_letter_code
_entity_poly.pdbx_strand_id
1 'polypeptide(L)'
;MIKKTAFSIGLLSCFGPALVNADNKCMDISLDPERVSGPLRPTSLDECNTVWDTLESSKSFPHVFTQNQTHLYPGLCYVSTGNGIAAKLGSTAINVRSASAWTTEFLPIIIPNGIDTMATVISQWSVNTTRNKPLGKLFSADAIDLISSSEFDVIVGGSDQFEKAKGAVRIDSELVDNPLGTQYPPLIKITNISGKVCLHK
;
A
#
# COMPACT_ATOMS: atom_id res chain seq x y z
N MET A 1 6.99 30.29 29.37
CA MET A 1 8.25 29.58 29.65
C MET A 1 8.00 28.55 30.75
N ILE A 2 7.55 27.35 30.39
CA ILE A 2 7.41 26.17 31.27
C ILE A 2 7.78 24.93 30.42
N LYS A 3 8.44 23.97 31.06
CA LYS A 3 9.35 22.95 30.52
C LYS A 3 8.67 21.94 29.58
N LYS A 4 9.38 21.59 28.49
CA LYS A 4 9.09 20.45 27.62
C LYS A 4 9.21 19.15 28.43
N THR A 5 8.18 18.31 28.38
CA THR A 5 8.28 16.89 28.72
C THR A 5 8.10 16.09 27.45
N ALA A 6 9.21 15.55 26.95
CA ALA A 6 9.21 14.51 25.93
C ALA A 6 9.03 13.17 26.64
N PHE A 7 8.00 12.42 26.28
CA PHE A 7 7.90 11.01 26.62
C PHE A 7 8.36 10.20 25.41
N SER A 8 9.59 9.73 25.47
CA SER A 8 10.09 8.67 24.60
C SER A 8 9.62 7.34 25.19
N ILE A 9 8.58 6.73 24.62
CA ILE A 9 8.29 5.34 24.92
C ILE A 9 9.33 4.53 24.14
N GLY A 10 10.35 4.10 24.87
CA GLY A 10 11.47 3.33 24.35
C GLY A 10 11.00 2.01 23.76
N LEU A 11 11.45 1.75 22.53
CA LEU A 11 11.55 0.42 21.93
C LEU A 11 12.22 -0.54 22.91
N LEU A 12 11.45 -1.52 23.41
CA LEU A 12 12.04 -2.73 23.95
C LEU A 12 12.52 -3.59 22.78
N SER A 13 13.80 -3.39 22.45
CA SER A 13 14.63 -4.35 21.73
C SER A 13 14.77 -5.61 22.57
N CYS A 14 13.96 -6.63 22.32
CA CYS A 14 14.28 -7.99 22.73
C CYS A 14 15.19 -8.62 21.66
N PHE A 15 16.49 -8.49 21.86
CA PHE A 15 17.48 -9.34 21.21
C PHE A 15 17.49 -10.73 21.88
N GLY A 16 17.23 -11.76 21.06
CA GLY A 16 17.80 -13.11 21.24
C GLY A 16 16.81 -14.26 21.01
N PRO A 17 17.18 -15.36 20.31
CA PRO A 17 18.43 -15.66 19.61
C PRO A 17 18.31 -15.62 18.08
N ALA A 18 19.44 -15.46 17.39
CA ALA A 18 19.57 -15.85 16.00
C ALA A 18 19.33 -17.36 15.87
N LEU A 19 18.34 -17.76 15.07
CA LEU A 19 18.27 -18.98 14.25
C LEU A 19 16.83 -19.20 13.77
N VAL A 20 16.44 -18.51 12.71
CA VAL A 20 15.73 -19.15 11.60
C VAL A 20 16.23 -18.47 10.33
N ASN A 21 17.37 -18.95 9.82
CA ASN A 21 17.61 -18.93 8.38
C ASN A 21 16.59 -19.91 7.77
N ALA A 22 15.33 -19.48 7.68
CA ALA A 22 14.43 -20.03 6.67
C ALA A 22 14.84 -19.34 5.38
N ASP A 23 14.93 -20.12 4.31
CA ASP A 23 15.54 -19.85 3.01
C ASP A 23 14.79 -18.75 2.22
N ASN A 24 14.62 -17.57 2.85
CA ASN A 24 13.84 -16.46 2.35
C ASN A 24 14.59 -15.81 1.19
N LYS A 25 14.05 -15.98 -0.01
CA LYS A 25 14.58 -15.32 -1.19
C LYS A 25 14.02 -13.91 -1.26
N CYS A 26 14.83 -12.93 -0.88
CA CYS A 26 14.50 -11.52 -1.04
C CYS A 26 14.88 -11.02 -2.44
N MET A 27 13.96 -10.30 -3.07
CA MET A 27 14.14 -9.66 -4.36
C MET A 27 13.84 -8.18 -4.21
N ASP A 28 14.69 -7.35 -4.81
CA ASP A 28 14.41 -5.92 -4.88
C ASP A 28 13.22 -5.68 -5.81
N ILE A 29 12.32 -4.77 -5.43
CA ILE A 29 11.29 -4.25 -6.32
C ILE A 29 11.64 -2.81 -6.67
N SER A 30 11.54 -2.47 -7.94
CA SER A 30 11.83 -1.12 -8.44
C SER A 30 10.88 -0.72 -9.56
N LEU A 31 10.64 0.58 -9.75
CA LEU A 31 9.96 1.07 -10.94
C LEU A 31 10.80 0.75 -12.19
N ASP A 32 10.15 0.43 -13.30
CA ASP A 32 10.83 0.17 -14.58
C ASP A 32 10.85 1.45 -15.43
N PRO A 33 11.95 2.23 -15.46
CA PRO A 33 11.99 3.53 -16.13
C PRO A 33 11.95 3.41 -17.66
N GLU A 34 12.21 2.22 -18.20
CA GLU A 34 12.21 1.96 -19.65
C GLU A 34 10.80 1.72 -20.20
N ARG A 35 9.79 1.67 -19.31
CA ARG A 35 8.41 1.33 -19.67
C ARG A 35 7.42 2.33 -19.11
N VAL A 36 6.39 2.61 -19.91
CA VAL A 36 5.31 3.51 -19.53
C VAL A 36 4.44 2.86 -18.45
N SER A 37 4.30 3.55 -17.33
CA SER A 37 3.34 3.21 -16.27
C SER A 37 2.05 3.99 -16.44
N GLY A 38 0.91 3.32 -16.23
CA GLY A 38 -0.39 3.97 -16.12
C GLY A 38 -0.57 4.59 -14.74
N PRO A 39 -1.27 5.74 -14.62
CA PRO A 39 -1.60 6.31 -13.32
C PRO A 39 -2.65 5.44 -12.60
N LEU A 40 -2.77 5.65 -11.30
CA LEU A 40 -3.95 5.25 -10.54
C LEU A 40 -5.05 6.29 -10.73
N ARG A 41 -6.29 5.83 -10.84
CA ARG A 41 -7.46 6.70 -10.90
C ARG A 41 -8.32 6.52 -9.64
N PRO A 42 -9.04 7.56 -9.21
CA PRO A 42 -10.11 7.40 -8.25
C PRO A 42 -11.19 6.47 -8.82
N THR A 43 -11.90 5.78 -7.94
CA THR A 43 -13.04 4.94 -8.31
C THR A 43 -14.36 5.66 -8.08
N SER A 44 -15.45 5.17 -8.70
CA SER A 44 -16.79 5.50 -8.24
C SER A 44 -17.07 4.88 -6.85
N LEU A 45 -18.18 5.26 -6.21
CA LEU A 45 -18.57 4.65 -4.93
C LEU A 45 -18.81 3.14 -5.05
N ASP A 46 -19.55 2.71 -6.09
CA ASP A 46 -19.83 1.29 -6.33
C ASP A 46 -18.57 0.47 -6.59
N GLU A 47 -17.62 1.04 -7.33
CA GLU A 47 -16.33 0.40 -7.57
C GLU A 47 -15.47 0.40 -6.30
N CYS A 48 -15.53 1.44 -5.47
CA CYS A 48 -14.85 1.48 -4.17
C CYS A 48 -15.38 0.39 -3.23
N ASN A 49 -16.70 0.17 -3.19
CA ASN A 49 -17.30 -0.93 -2.44
C ASN A 49 -16.82 -2.29 -2.97
N THR A 50 -16.69 -2.44 -4.28
CA THR A 50 -16.15 -3.69 -4.87
C THR A 50 -14.67 -3.90 -4.48
N VAL A 51 -13.87 -2.84 -4.45
CA VAL A 51 -12.48 -2.88 -3.96
C VAL A 51 -12.46 -3.28 -2.48
N TRP A 52 -13.34 -2.69 -1.66
CA TRP A 52 -13.47 -2.98 -0.25
C TRP A 52 -13.79 -4.45 0.01
N ASP A 53 -14.83 -5.00 -0.62
CA ASP A 53 -15.22 -6.40 -0.50
C ASP A 53 -14.09 -7.36 -0.94
N THR A 54 -13.35 -6.97 -1.99
CA THR A 54 -12.18 -7.74 -2.45
C THR A 54 -11.06 -7.77 -1.40
N LEU A 55 -10.80 -6.64 -0.74
CA LEU A 55 -9.78 -6.55 0.31
C LEU A 55 -10.23 -7.29 1.57
N GLU A 56 -11.50 -7.22 1.94
CA GLU A 56 -12.07 -7.97 3.08
C GLU A 56 -11.94 -9.48 2.85
N SER A 57 -12.40 -9.95 1.69
CA SER A 57 -12.39 -11.39 1.35
C SER A 57 -10.98 -11.99 1.23
N SER A 58 -9.95 -11.16 1.02
CA SER A 58 -8.55 -11.59 1.00
C SER A 58 -8.05 -12.14 2.34
N LYS A 59 -8.70 -11.76 3.45
CA LYS A 59 -8.31 -12.07 4.84
C LYS A 59 -6.90 -11.61 5.24
N SER A 60 -6.25 -10.78 4.42
CA SER A 60 -4.88 -10.30 4.66
C SER A 60 -4.82 -9.12 5.62
N PHE A 61 -5.96 -8.50 5.93
CA PHE A 61 -6.07 -7.32 6.79
C PHE A 61 -7.01 -7.55 7.99
N PRO A 62 -6.74 -8.54 8.85
CA PRO A 62 -7.62 -8.81 9.99
C PRO A 62 -7.74 -7.60 10.93
N HIS A 63 -6.67 -6.79 11.08
CA HIS A 63 -6.69 -5.58 11.91
C HIS A 63 -7.68 -4.52 11.42
N VAL A 64 -7.92 -4.42 10.10
CA VAL A 64 -8.89 -3.50 9.51
C VAL A 64 -10.31 -4.03 9.71
N PHE A 65 -10.57 -5.28 9.31
CA PHE A 65 -11.93 -5.80 9.15
C PHE A 65 -12.53 -6.44 10.41
N THR A 66 -11.73 -6.68 11.45
CA THR A 66 -12.25 -7.19 12.74
C THR A 66 -12.58 -6.10 13.75
N GLN A 67 -12.19 -4.85 13.48
CA GLN A 67 -12.47 -3.71 14.34
C GLN A 67 -13.82 -3.08 13.98
N ASN A 68 -14.73 -2.98 14.96
CA ASN A 68 -16.07 -2.42 14.77
C ASN A 68 -16.10 -0.91 14.43
N GLN A 69 -14.95 -0.23 14.40
CA GLN A 69 -14.84 1.23 14.23
C GLN A 69 -14.06 1.64 12.97
N THR A 70 -13.53 0.68 12.21
CA THR A 70 -12.82 0.99 10.98
C THR A 70 -13.82 1.23 9.86
N HIS A 71 -13.83 2.45 9.33
CA HIS A 71 -14.68 2.81 8.21
C HIS A 71 -13.83 3.00 6.96
N LEU A 72 -14.37 2.55 5.82
CA LEU A 72 -13.91 2.98 4.51
C LEU A 72 -14.17 4.47 4.37
N TYR A 73 -13.16 5.26 3.96
CA TYR A 73 -13.41 6.63 3.51
C TYR A 73 -14.15 6.58 2.17
N PRO A 74 -15.45 6.96 2.10
CA PRO A 74 -16.21 6.83 0.88
C PRO A 74 -15.58 7.69 -0.23
N GLY A 75 -15.19 7.07 -1.35
CA GLY A 75 -14.58 7.75 -2.49
C GLY A 75 -13.06 7.92 -2.43
N LEU A 76 -12.38 7.40 -1.40
CA LEU A 76 -10.90 7.32 -1.35
C LEU A 76 -10.41 5.90 -1.66
N CYS A 77 -10.84 5.38 -2.81
CA CYS A 77 -10.27 4.18 -3.41
C CYS A 77 -9.58 4.53 -4.73
N TYR A 78 -8.43 3.91 -4.97
CA TYR A 78 -7.68 4.08 -6.21
C TYR A 78 -7.35 2.74 -6.87
N VAL A 79 -7.48 2.70 -8.19
CA VAL A 79 -7.17 1.52 -9.00
C VAL A 79 -6.26 1.87 -10.17
N SER A 80 -5.39 0.94 -10.56
CA SER A 80 -4.54 1.14 -11.74
C SER A 80 -5.35 1.23 -13.03
N THR A 81 -4.94 2.15 -13.91
CA THR A 81 -5.51 2.29 -15.26
C THR A 81 -4.68 1.55 -16.31
N GLY A 82 -5.33 1.20 -17.42
CA GLY A 82 -4.69 0.71 -18.64
C GLY A 82 -3.72 -0.46 -18.41
N ASN A 83 -2.45 -0.22 -18.75
CA ASN A 83 -1.42 -1.25 -18.65
C ASN A 83 -1.00 -1.54 -17.21
N GLY A 84 -1.31 -0.73 -16.20
CA GLY A 84 -0.77 -0.89 -14.84
C GLY A 84 0.58 -0.21 -14.64
N ILE A 85 1.23 -0.48 -13.53
CA ILE A 85 2.53 0.10 -13.15
C ILE A 85 3.65 -0.85 -13.61
N ALA A 86 4.53 -0.35 -14.46
CA ALA A 86 5.68 -1.11 -14.93
C ALA A 86 6.78 -1.12 -13.85
N ALA A 87 7.18 -2.32 -13.42
CA ALA A 87 8.16 -2.51 -12.36
C ALA A 87 9.10 -3.68 -12.70
N LYS A 88 10.17 -3.82 -11.92
CA LYS A 88 11.08 -4.97 -11.92
C LYS A 88 11.06 -5.61 -10.54
N LEU A 89 11.01 -6.94 -10.50
CA LEU A 89 11.20 -7.75 -9.30
C LEU A 89 12.46 -8.60 -9.49
N GLY A 90 13.54 -8.22 -8.81
CA GLY A 90 14.89 -8.62 -9.16
C GLY A 90 15.20 -8.21 -10.61
N SER A 91 15.62 -9.18 -11.43
CA SER A 91 15.83 -8.98 -12.87
C SER A 91 14.57 -9.19 -13.73
N THR A 92 13.44 -9.56 -13.13
CA THR A 92 12.22 -9.89 -13.87
C THR A 92 11.38 -8.66 -14.09
N ALA A 93 11.14 -8.30 -15.35
CA ALA A 93 10.17 -7.27 -15.70
C ALA A 93 8.74 -7.75 -15.39
N ILE A 94 8.03 -6.97 -14.60
CA ILE A 94 6.67 -7.23 -14.16
C ILE A 94 5.76 -6.05 -14.49
N ASN A 95 4.50 -6.26 -14.21
CA ASN A 95 3.44 -5.29 -14.31
C ASN A 95 2.52 -5.44 -13.10
N VAL A 96 2.36 -4.37 -12.35
CA VAL A 96 1.58 -4.33 -11.11
C VAL A 96 0.26 -3.63 -11.38
N ARG A 97 -0.84 -4.29 -11.05
CA ARG A 97 -2.16 -3.65 -10.97
C ARG A 97 -2.57 -3.54 -9.51
N SER A 98 -2.72 -2.32 -9.03
CA SER A 98 -3.10 -2.01 -7.66
C SER A 98 -4.60 -1.72 -7.57
N ALA A 99 -5.20 -2.17 -6.47
CA ALA A 99 -6.48 -1.71 -5.95
C ALA A 99 -6.28 -1.37 -4.47
N SER A 100 -6.61 -0.15 -4.09
CA SER A 100 -6.31 0.40 -2.76
C SER A 100 -7.54 1.10 -2.17
N ALA A 101 -7.66 1.04 -0.84
CA ALA A 101 -8.72 1.67 -0.08
C ALA A 101 -8.14 2.34 1.17
N TRP A 102 -8.64 3.54 1.46
CA TRP A 102 -8.22 4.33 2.61
C TRP A 102 -9.22 4.14 3.75
N THR A 103 -8.71 3.95 4.97
CA THR A 103 -9.50 3.57 6.13
C THR A 103 -9.26 4.48 7.33
N THR A 104 -10.26 4.56 8.21
CA THR A 104 -10.26 5.38 9.44
C THR A 104 -9.82 4.58 10.67
N GLU A 105 -8.79 3.74 10.59
CA GLU A 105 -8.33 2.98 11.77
C GLU A 105 -8.00 3.89 12.97
N PHE A 106 -7.67 5.15 12.69
CA PHE A 106 -7.69 6.23 13.66
C PHE A 106 -9.01 7.01 13.51
N LEU A 107 -9.96 6.80 14.43
CA LEU A 107 -11.01 7.79 14.64
C LEU A 107 -10.30 9.12 14.96
N PRO A 108 -10.73 10.28 14.43
CA PRO A 108 -10.33 11.54 15.03
C PRO A 108 -10.83 11.53 16.46
N ILE A 109 -9.96 11.17 17.41
CA ILE A 109 -10.15 11.60 18.78
C ILE A 109 -10.15 13.11 18.65
N ILE A 110 -11.30 13.72 18.90
CA ILE A 110 -11.41 15.17 18.96
C ILE A 110 -10.53 15.62 20.12
N ILE A 111 -9.24 15.82 19.85
CA ILE A 111 -8.36 16.58 20.71
C ILE A 111 -8.80 18.03 20.47
N PRO A 112 -9.27 18.76 21.50
CA PRO A 112 -9.62 20.16 21.32
C PRO A 112 -8.35 20.85 20.80
N ASN A 113 -8.35 21.28 19.53
CA ASN A 113 -7.27 21.95 18.78
C ASN A 113 -6.39 21.12 17.82
N GLY A 114 -6.72 19.86 17.50
CA GLY A 114 -5.99 19.10 16.47
C GLY A 114 -6.87 18.11 15.71
N ILE A 115 -6.90 18.21 14.39
CA ILE A 115 -7.51 17.19 13.52
C ILE A 115 -6.48 16.07 13.39
N ASP A 116 -6.81 14.88 13.87
CA ASP A 116 -6.02 13.68 13.54
C ASP A 116 -6.18 13.44 12.04
N THR A 117 -5.06 13.44 11.34
CA THR A 117 -4.97 13.32 9.88
C THR A 117 -4.37 11.99 9.47
N MET A 118 -4.37 11.01 10.37
CA MET A 118 -3.87 9.67 10.08
C MET A 118 -4.92 8.84 9.35
N ALA A 119 -4.52 8.21 8.24
CA ALA A 119 -5.32 7.20 7.55
C ALA A 119 -4.47 5.94 7.34
N THR A 120 -5.11 4.78 7.31
CA THR A 120 -4.44 3.55 6.85
C THR A 120 -4.84 3.30 5.41
N VAL A 121 -3.86 3.07 4.53
CA VAL A 121 -4.10 2.63 3.16
C VAL A 121 -3.81 1.15 3.10
N ILE A 122 -4.80 0.36 2.66
CA ILE A 122 -4.61 -1.05 2.36
C ILE A 122 -4.71 -1.29 0.87
N SER A 123 -3.80 -2.09 0.33
CA SER A 123 -3.69 -2.32 -1.10
C SER A 123 -3.53 -3.80 -1.44
N GLN A 124 -4.15 -4.22 -2.54
CA GLN A 124 -3.87 -5.49 -3.21
C GLN A 124 -3.16 -5.19 -4.53
N TRP A 125 -2.00 -5.81 -4.74
CA TRP A 125 -1.22 -5.72 -5.96
C TRP A 125 -1.29 -7.04 -6.71
N SER A 126 -1.93 -7.05 -7.87
CA SER A 126 -1.86 -8.17 -8.80
C SER A 126 -0.58 -8.05 -9.62
N VAL A 127 0.34 -9.00 -9.44
CA VAL A 127 1.66 -8.99 -10.06
C VAL A 127 1.68 -9.98 -11.22
N ASN A 128 1.91 -9.45 -12.42
CA ASN A 128 2.02 -10.23 -13.65
C ASN A 128 3.39 -10.03 -14.29
N THR A 129 3.86 -11.00 -15.06
CA THR A 129 4.97 -10.76 -16.00
C THR A 129 4.52 -9.83 -17.12
N THR A 130 5.46 -9.27 -17.89
CA THR A 130 5.16 -8.47 -19.09
C THR A 130 4.40 -9.21 -20.19
N ARG A 131 4.38 -10.55 -20.14
CA ARG A 131 3.60 -11.40 -21.04
C ARG A 131 2.22 -11.77 -20.47
N ASN A 132 1.73 -11.02 -19.48
CA ASN A 132 0.46 -11.25 -18.78
C ASN A 132 0.34 -12.61 -18.09
N LYS A 133 1.45 -13.31 -17.82
CA LYS A 133 1.43 -14.49 -16.95
C LYS A 133 1.31 -14.04 -15.49
N PRO A 134 0.27 -14.46 -14.74
CA PRO A 134 0.12 -14.12 -13.33
C PRO A 134 1.21 -14.79 -12.49
N LEU A 135 1.78 -14.02 -11.57
CA LEU A 135 2.72 -14.51 -10.55
C LEU A 135 2.01 -14.68 -9.21
N GLY A 136 1.05 -13.80 -8.90
CA GLY A 136 0.22 -13.86 -7.71
C GLY A 136 -0.16 -12.47 -7.24
N LYS A 137 -0.59 -12.36 -5.98
CA LYS A 137 -0.96 -11.10 -5.34
C LYS A 137 -0.05 -10.78 -4.17
N LEU A 138 0.23 -9.50 -3.96
CA LEU A 138 0.80 -8.97 -2.72
C LEU A 138 -0.24 -8.10 -2.04
N PHE A 139 -0.21 -8.08 -0.71
CA PHE A 139 -1.07 -7.25 0.11
C PHE A 139 -0.18 -6.33 0.94
N SER A 140 -0.44 -5.01 0.86
CA SER A 140 0.29 -4.01 1.63
C SER A 140 -0.63 -3.18 2.51
N ALA A 141 -0.09 -2.70 3.61
CA ALA A 141 -0.70 -1.71 4.48
C ALA A 141 0.30 -0.61 4.79
N ASP A 142 -0.15 0.63 4.80
CA ASP A 142 0.62 1.81 5.18
C ASP A 142 -0.23 2.73 6.07
N ALA A 143 0.42 3.41 7.00
CA ALA A 143 -0.19 4.45 7.83
C ALA A 143 0.36 5.81 7.36
N ILE A 144 -0.51 6.60 6.74
CA ILE A 144 -0.17 7.89 6.15
C ILE A 144 -0.67 9.02 7.04
N ASP A 145 0.17 10.05 7.18
CA ASP A 145 -0.25 11.37 7.62
C ASP A 145 -0.71 12.13 6.38
N LEU A 146 -2.00 12.51 6.30
CA LEU A 146 -2.57 13.24 5.16
C LEU A 146 -1.88 14.59 4.88
N ILE A 147 -1.02 15.07 5.77
CA ILE A 147 -0.22 16.30 5.62
C ILE A 147 1.16 16.02 4.99
N SER A 148 1.65 14.77 4.99
CA SER A 148 2.98 14.38 4.45
C SER A 148 2.89 13.27 3.40
N SER A 149 3.53 13.44 2.25
CA SER A 149 3.27 12.65 1.02
C SER A 149 4.21 11.46 0.77
N SER A 150 4.71 10.81 1.82
CA SER A 150 5.65 9.68 1.68
C SER A 150 5.00 8.39 2.16
N GLU A 151 4.68 7.48 1.24
CA GLU A 151 4.07 6.19 1.56
C GLU A 151 5.14 5.11 1.80
N PHE A 152 5.01 4.38 2.92
CA PHE A 152 5.84 3.23 3.27
C PHE A 152 4.97 1.98 3.43
N ASP A 153 4.69 1.33 2.31
CA ASP A 153 3.95 0.08 2.25
C ASP A 153 4.70 -1.09 2.91
N VAL A 154 4.11 -1.64 3.98
CA VAL A 154 4.54 -2.91 4.56
C VAL A 154 3.81 -4.06 3.86
N ILE A 155 4.55 -5.03 3.32
CA ILE A 155 3.96 -6.25 2.75
C ILE A 155 3.47 -7.14 3.89
N VAL A 156 2.15 -7.24 4.04
CA VAL A 156 1.50 -8.00 5.12
C VAL A 156 1.18 -9.44 4.70
N GLY A 157 1.10 -9.71 3.40
CA GLY A 157 0.91 -11.06 2.87
C GLY A 157 0.97 -11.16 1.36
N GLY A 158 0.66 -12.34 0.84
CA GLY A 158 0.54 -12.59 -0.59
C GLY A 158 -0.10 -13.94 -0.91
N SER A 159 -0.36 -14.16 -2.21
CA SER A 159 -0.93 -15.40 -2.76
C SER A 159 -0.02 -16.01 -3.82
N ASP A 160 -0.27 -17.28 -4.14
CA ASP A 160 0.42 -18.01 -5.21
C ASP A 160 1.94 -18.01 -4.99
N GLN A 161 2.74 -17.48 -5.93
CA GLN A 161 4.20 -17.40 -5.77
C GLN A 161 4.63 -16.43 -4.67
N PHE A 162 3.70 -15.63 -4.15
CA PHE A 162 3.89 -14.72 -3.03
C PHE A 162 3.24 -15.22 -1.74
N GLU A 163 2.86 -16.50 -1.64
CA GLU A 163 2.35 -17.04 -0.39
C GLU A 163 3.34 -16.75 0.76
N LYS A 164 2.83 -16.17 1.86
CA LYS A 164 3.63 -15.74 3.03
C LYS A 164 4.72 -14.72 2.71
N ALA A 165 4.64 -14.01 1.58
CA ALA A 165 5.57 -12.93 1.29
C ALA A 165 5.57 -11.87 2.39
N LYS A 166 6.77 -11.33 2.66
CA LYS A 166 7.02 -10.23 3.60
C LYS A 166 7.97 -9.23 2.97
N GLY A 167 8.05 -8.03 3.53
CA GLY A 167 8.92 -7.01 3.01
C GLY A 167 8.37 -5.62 3.24
N ALA A 168 9.04 -4.64 2.65
CA ALA A 168 8.63 -3.26 2.69
C ALA A 168 8.98 -2.58 1.36
N VAL A 169 8.08 -1.73 0.90
CA VAL A 169 8.17 -1.01 -0.35
C VAL A 169 7.84 0.44 -0.09
N ARG A 170 8.66 1.34 -0.60
CA ARG A 170 8.40 2.75 -0.64
C ARG A 170 7.82 3.11 -2.00
N ILE A 171 6.71 3.82 -1.99
CA ILE A 171 6.06 4.35 -3.18
C ILE A 171 6.12 5.87 -3.09
N ASP A 172 6.73 6.50 -4.09
CA ASP A 172 6.64 7.95 -4.25
C ASP A 172 5.68 8.24 -5.41
N SER A 173 4.78 9.21 -5.21
CA SER A 173 3.72 9.53 -6.17
C SER A 173 3.49 11.03 -6.28
N GLU A 174 2.87 11.46 -7.38
CA GLU A 174 2.47 12.85 -7.63
C GLU A 174 1.03 12.90 -8.14
N LEU A 175 0.31 13.96 -7.79
CA LEU A 175 -1.00 14.24 -8.37
C LEU A 175 -0.83 14.79 -9.78
N VAL A 176 -1.58 14.26 -10.73
CA VAL A 176 -1.62 14.75 -12.11
C VAL A 176 -3.06 15.03 -12.53
N ASP A 177 -3.21 15.98 -13.45
CA ASP A 177 -4.52 16.41 -13.93
C ASP A 177 -5.31 15.24 -14.52
N ASN A 178 -6.60 15.20 -14.18
CA ASN A 178 -7.52 14.24 -14.76
C ASN A 178 -7.95 14.75 -16.15
N PRO A 179 -7.71 14.02 -17.25
CA PRO A 179 -8.09 14.46 -18.60
C PRO A 179 -9.61 14.59 -18.78
N LEU A 180 -10.41 14.07 -17.83
CA LEU A 180 -11.86 14.26 -17.79
C LEU A 180 -12.28 15.61 -17.14
N GLY A 181 -11.33 16.43 -16.70
CA GLY A 181 -11.55 17.77 -16.17
C GLY A 181 -11.53 17.87 -14.63
N THR A 182 -11.54 19.10 -14.12
CA THR A 182 -11.39 19.47 -12.70
C THR A 182 -12.55 19.02 -11.80
N GLN A 183 -13.63 18.49 -12.39
CA GLN A 183 -14.77 17.90 -11.68
C GLN A 183 -14.41 16.55 -11.04
N TYR A 184 -13.42 15.84 -11.58
CA TYR A 184 -13.04 14.51 -11.13
C TYR A 184 -11.79 14.59 -10.25
N PRO A 185 -11.64 13.72 -9.23
CA PRO A 185 -10.44 13.71 -8.42
C PRO A 185 -9.19 13.48 -9.29
N PRO A 186 -8.03 14.04 -8.87
CA PRO A 186 -6.80 13.93 -9.64
C PRO A 186 -6.39 12.47 -9.80
N LEU A 187 -5.66 12.19 -10.87
CA LEU A 187 -4.99 10.91 -11.04
C LEU A 187 -3.72 10.91 -10.18
N ILE A 188 -3.30 9.73 -9.73
CA ILE A 188 -2.03 9.56 -9.01
C ILE A 188 -1.04 8.90 -9.96
N LYS A 189 0.04 9.60 -10.28
CA LYS A 189 1.15 9.03 -11.04
C LYS A 189 2.21 8.52 -10.08
N ILE A 190 2.54 7.24 -10.19
CA ILE A 190 3.66 6.65 -9.44
C ILE A 190 4.97 7.11 -10.09
N THR A 191 5.80 7.82 -9.33
CA THR A 191 7.09 8.35 -9.80
C THR A 191 8.25 7.46 -9.39
N ASN A 192 8.08 6.67 -8.33
CA ASN A 192 9.08 5.71 -7.88
C ASN A 192 8.44 4.55 -7.11
N ILE A 193 9.07 3.38 -7.21
CA ILE A 193 8.84 2.22 -6.35
C ILE A 193 10.23 1.74 -5.97
N SER A 194 10.47 1.50 -4.68
CA SER A 194 11.73 0.93 -4.22
C SER A 194 11.55 0.11 -2.95
N GLY A 195 12.16 -1.06 -2.87
CA GLY A 195 12.05 -1.88 -1.66
C GLY A 195 12.41 -3.33 -1.88
N LYS A 196 11.96 -4.19 -0.97
CA LYS A 196 12.22 -5.63 -1.01
C LYS A 196 10.97 -6.44 -0.77
N VAL A 197 10.83 -7.51 -1.53
CA VAL A 197 9.84 -8.58 -1.31
C VAL A 197 10.60 -9.88 -1.06
N CYS A 198 10.38 -10.48 0.09
CA CYS A 198 10.98 -11.72 0.54
C CYS A 198 9.95 -12.85 0.49
N LEU A 199 10.28 -13.90 -0.26
CA LEU A 199 9.45 -15.09 -0.40
C LEU A 199 9.92 -16.15 0.58
N HIS A 200 8.97 -16.77 1.28
CA HIS A 200 9.26 -17.97 2.06
C HIS A 200 9.35 -19.15 1.09
N LYS A 201 10.48 -19.87 1.09
CA LYS A 201 10.60 -21.13 0.36
C LYS A 201 10.04 -22.30 1.15
#